data_AF-A0A9D4Q6S1-F1
#
_entry.id   AF-A0A9D4Q6S1-F1
#
_cell.length_a   1.000
_cell.length_b   1.000
_cell.length_c   1.000
_cell.angle_alpha   90.00
_cell.angle_beta   90.00
_cell.angle_gamma   90.00
#
_symmetry.space_group_name_H-M   'P 1'
#
loop_
_entity.id
_entity.type
_entity.pdbx_description
1 polymer ?
#
loop_
_entity_poly.entity_id
_entity_poly.type
_entity_poly.pdbx_seq_one_letter_code
_entity_poly.pdbx_strand_id
1 'polypeptide(L)'
;MNTLNGVATEDSALLMSVSPQHHKLGLSHMRNPNVSSVIVGSILGTTRAGEPVSSLMALATLDGTLMLVDDGDNILWSLQVDHQLFALTKMDVVGDGREEVIACAWDGQTYIVNEERQSVRFQFDEAVCTFTAGNMSLSSGETQPCLVYATFNNRIVVYYNITFTNMATQSLLDDAQLVAAVNALVPASSRASEHPVEGTDSDGGTEEAE
;
A
#
# COMPACT_ATOMS: atom_id res chain seq x y z
N MET A 1 -14.38 22.32 66.61
CA MET A 1 -14.99 21.16 65.91
C MET A 1 -16.05 21.69 64.95
N ASN A 2 -15.78 21.63 63.65
CA ASN A 2 -16.74 21.21 62.63
C ASN A 2 -15.96 21.00 61.32
N THR A 3 -15.97 19.76 60.85
CA THR A 3 -15.31 19.30 59.62
C THR A 3 -16.24 19.47 58.43
N LEU A 4 -15.75 20.08 57.36
CA LEU A 4 -16.31 19.94 56.02
C LEU A 4 -15.19 19.45 55.11
N ASN A 5 -15.26 18.16 54.76
CA ASN A 5 -14.31 17.54 53.84
C ASN A 5 -14.61 18.02 52.41
N GLY A 6 -13.78 18.92 51.88
CA GLY A 6 -13.71 19.15 50.44
C GLY A 6 -12.91 18.01 49.80
N VAL A 7 -13.58 17.14 49.05
CA VAL A 7 -12.91 16.15 48.20
C VAL A 7 -12.18 16.91 47.09
N ALA A 8 -10.85 16.89 47.11
CA ALA A 8 -10.06 17.27 45.94
C ALA A 8 -10.20 16.14 44.90
N THR A 9 -10.93 16.41 43.81
CA THR A 9 -11.16 15.43 42.74
C THR A 9 -9.86 15.15 41.99
N GLU A 10 -9.69 13.90 41.57
CA GLU A 10 -8.41 13.31 41.12
C GLU A 10 -7.96 13.72 39.69
N ASP A 11 -8.51 14.81 39.14
CA ASP A 11 -8.35 15.20 37.72
C ASP A 11 -6.95 15.74 37.36
N SER A 12 -6.08 16.03 38.33
CA SER A 12 -4.71 16.52 38.06
C SER A 12 -3.70 15.41 37.75
N ALA A 13 -4.05 14.14 37.91
CA ALA A 13 -3.14 13.00 37.68
C ALA A 13 -3.13 12.49 36.22
N LEU A 14 -4.07 12.96 35.38
CA LEU A 14 -4.27 12.48 34.00
C LEU A 14 -3.49 13.29 32.93
N LEU A 15 -2.69 14.27 33.34
CA LEU A 15 -1.52 14.68 32.56
C LEU A 15 -0.46 13.59 32.68
N MET A 16 -0.70 12.46 31.98
CA MET A 16 0.36 11.49 31.69
C MET A 16 1.57 12.27 31.17
N SER A 17 2.72 12.08 31.79
CA SER A 17 3.97 12.65 31.30
C SER A 17 4.29 12.00 29.95
N VAL A 18 3.85 12.63 28.86
CA VAL A 18 4.14 12.21 27.48
C VAL A 18 5.64 12.36 27.25
N SER A 19 6.36 11.35 27.69
CA SER A 19 7.79 11.21 27.50
C SER A 19 8.00 10.78 26.06
N PRO A 20 8.85 11.48 25.27
CA PRO A 20 9.12 11.08 23.90
C PRO A 20 9.60 9.63 23.85
N GLN A 21 8.82 8.75 23.22
CA GLN A 21 9.20 7.36 23.02
C GLN A 21 10.02 7.26 21.73
N HIS A 22 11.27 6.84 21.84
CA HIS A 22 12.14 6.61 20.69
C HIS A 22 11.95 5.18 20.18
N HIS A 23 11.11 5.04 19.16
CA HIS A 23 10.91 3.78 18.44
C HIS A 23 11.90 3.69 17.27
N LYS A 24 12.72 2.63 17.25
CA LYS A 24 13.75 2.43 16.24
C LYS A 24 13.25 1.35 15.29
N LEU A 25 12.61 1.82 14.22
CA LEU A 25 12.28 1.00 13.06
C LEU A 25 13.49 0.15 12.66
N GLY A 26 13.25 -1.12 12.32
CA GLY A 26 14.25 -2.03 11.78
C GLY A 26 14.98 -1.44 10.56
N LEU A 27 16.06 -2.07 10.09
CA LEU A 27 17.05 -1.55 9.11
C LEU A 27 16.47 -1.09 7.74
N SER A 28 15.64 -0.05 7.74
CA SER A 28 15.33 0.81 6.61
C SER A 28 16.51 1.76 6.44
N HIS A 29 17.11 1.73 5.26
CA HIS A 29 18.24 2.60 4.95
C HIS A 29 17.74 4.02 4.65
N MET A 30 17.40 4.76 5.71
CA MET A 30 17.18 6.21 5.63
C MET A 30 18.41 6.85 4.97
N ARG A 31 18.26 7.30 3.73
CA ARG A 31 19.40 7.76 2.92
C ARG A 31 19.94 9.11 3.39
N ASN A 32 19.09 9.90 4.06
CA ASN A 32 19.44 11.21 4.61
C ASN A 32 18.66 11.43 5.92
N PRO A 33 19.32 11.63 7.08
CA PRO A 33 18.63 11.89 8.35
C PRO A 33 17.94 13.26 8.41
N ASN A 34 18.21 14.15 7.45
CA ASN A 34 17.56 15.45 7.31
C ASN A 34 16.43 15.45 6.26
N VAL A 35 16.01 14.27 5.76
CA VAL A 35 14.88 14.18 4.84
C VAL A 35 13.58 14.54 5.57
N SER A 36 12.71 15.32 4.92
CA SER A 36 11.35 15.56 5.42
C SER A 36 10.55 14.26 5.38
N SER A 37 9.79 14.00 6.44
CA SER A 37 8.96 12.81 6.59
C SER A 37 7.54 13.18 6.99
N VAL A 38 6.57 12.38 6.57
CA VAL A 38 5.17 12.46 7.00
C VAL A 38 4.78 11.10 7.57
N ILE A 39 4.08 11.09 8.72
CA ILE A 39 3.61 9.88 9.39
C ILE A 39 2.09 9.96 9.52
N VAL A 40 1.41 8.84 9.25
CA VAL A 40 -0.03 8.66 9.48
C VAL A 40 -0.20 7.44 10.36
N GLY A 41 -0.82 7.62 11.52
CA GLY A 41 -1.08 6.55 12.49
C GLY A 41 -2.52 6.08 12.51
N SER A 42 -2.76 5.11 13.39
CA SER A 42 -4.07 4.50 13.64
C SER A 42 -4.75 3.93 12.40
N ILE A 43 -3.97 3.41 11.45
CA ILE A 43 -4.48 2.78 10.22
C ILE A 43 -5.22 1.49 10.59
N LEU A 44 -6.42 1.32 10.03
CA LEU A 44 -7.21 0.10 10.15
C LEU A 44 -6.61 -0.99 9.28
N GLY A 45 -6.40 -2.17 9.86
CA GLY A 45 -5.78 -3.30 9.20
C GLY A 45 -6.02 -4.58 9.99
N THR A 46 -5.12 -5.56 9.85
CA THR A 46 -5.19 -6.86 10.54
C THR A 46 -3.91 -7.25 11.27
N THR A 47 -4.05 -8.11 12.27
CA THR A 47 -2.94 -8.91 12.80
C THR A 47 -2.59 -10.05 11.83
N ARG A 48 -1.44 -10.70 12.03
CA ARG A 48 -1.09 -11.96 11.34
C ARG A 48 -2.09 -13.11 11.55
N ALA A 49 -3.01 -12.99 12.51
CA ALA A 49 -4.09 -13.95 12.74
C ALA A 49 -5.41 -13.59 12.02
N GLY A 50 -5.48 -12.43 11.36
CA GLY A 50 -6.69 -11.91 10.70
C GLY A 50 -7.59 -11.06 11.61
N GLU A 51 -7.25 -10.88 12.88
CA GLU A 51 -8.01 -10.02 13.80
C GLU A 51 -7.82 -8.54 13.47
N PRO A 52 -8.88 -7.69 13.44
CA PRO A 52 -8.76 -6.27 13.14
C PRO A 52 -7.87 -5.49 14.12
N VAL A 53 -7.09 -4.55 13.61
CA VAL A 53 -6.29 -3.59 14.39
C VAL A 53 -6.51 -2.15 13.92
N SER A 54 -6.21 -1.21 14.81
CA SER A 54 -6.23 0.24 14.56
C SER A 54 -4.95 0.92 15.05
N SER A 55 -3.84 0.18 15.04
CA SER A 55 -2.53 0.60 15.58
C SER A 55 -1.44 0.71 14.52
N LEU A 56 -1.72 0.36 13.25
CA LEU A 56 -0.75 0.43 12.16
C LEU A 56 -0.34 1.88 11.86
N MET A 57 0.91 2.05 11.43
CA MET A 57 1.50 3.35 11.09
C MET A 57 2.16 3.32 9.72
N ALA A 58 1.84 4.32 8.89
CA ALA A 58 2.53 4.55 7.62
C ALA A 58 3.51 5.72 7.75
N LEU A 59 4.65 5.60 7.06
CA LEU A 59 5.69 6.62 6.95
C LEU A 59 5.98 6.87 5.47
N ALA A 60 5.98 8.13 5.07
CA ALA A 60 6.48 8.59 3.78
C ALA A 60 7.64 9.57 3.98
N THR A 61 8.56 9.61 3.02
CA THR A 61 9.75 10.47 3.02
C THR A 61 9.87 11.18 1.68
N LEU A 62 10.41 12.40 1.71
CA LEU A 62 10.55 13.23 0.51
C LEU A 62 11.50 12.64 -0.55
N ASP A 63 12.38 11.69 -0.18
CA ASP A 63 13.22 10.94 -1.11
C ASP A 63 12.62 9.60 -1.59
N GLY A 64 11.31 9.40 -1.36
CA GLY A 64 10.53 8.33 -1.99
C GLY A 64 10.48 7.01 -1.24
N THR A 65 10.93 6.92 0.02
CA THR A 65 10.59 5.76 0.86
C THR A 65 9.17 5.89 1.38
N LEU A 66 8.34 4.86 1.13
CA LEU A 66 7.01 4.64 1.71
C LEU A 66 7.02 3.32 2.50
N MET A 67 6.50 3.31 3.72
CA MET A 67 6.55 2.16 4.63
C MET A 67 5.25 2.00 5.40
N LEU A 68 4.94 0.75 5.78
CA LEU A 68 3.91 0.38 6.75
C LEU A 68 4.56 -0.41 7.89
N VAL A 69 4.17 -0.09 9.12
CA VAL A 69 4.75 -0.62 10.37
C VAL A 69 3.63 -1.00 11.33
N ASP A 70 3.80 -2.09 12.07
CA ASP A 70 2.91 -2.45 13.19
C ASP A 70 3.27 -1.70 14.50
N ASP A 71 2.49 -1.95 15.56
CA ASP A 71 2.71 -1.37 16.88
C ASP A 71 3.93 -1.93 17.64
N GLY A 72 4.54 -2.99 17.11
CA GLY A 72 5.77 -3.61 17.61
C GLY A 72 7.03 -3.16 16.88
N ASP A 73 7.01 -2.02 16.16
CA ASP A 73 8.10 -1.50 15.32
C ASP A 73 8.48 -2.39 14.11
N ASN A 74 7.69 -3.42 13.80
CA ASN A 74 8.00 -4.32 12.68
C ASN A 74 7.52 -3.69 11.39
N ILE A 75 8.47 -3.47 10.47
CA ILE A 75 8.19 -3.04 9.11
C ILE A 75 7.44 -4.18 8.39
N LEU A 76 6.15 -4.00 8.14
CA LEU A 76 5.33 -4.94 7.37
C LEU A 76 5.78 -4.91 5.91
N TRP A 77 5.99 -3.71 5.37
CA TRP A 77 6.64 -3.53 4.08
C TRP A 77 7.33 -2.18 3.93
N SER A 78 8.27 -2.13 2.97
CA SER A 78 8.89 -0.90 2.48
C SER A 78 8.85 -0.89 0.95
N LEU A 79 8.54 0.27 0.39
CA LEU A 79 8.56 0.59 -1.03
C LEU A 79 9.48 1.79 -1.22
N GLN A 80 10.42 1.69 -2.16
CA GLN A 80 11.18 2.83 -2.64
C GLN A 80 10.61 3.21 -4.01
N VAL A 81 10.02 4.40 -4.08
CA VAL A 81 9.62 5.02 -5.34
C VAL A 81 10.68 6.02 -5.81
N ASP A 82 10.57 6.41 -7.06
CA ASP A 82 11.39 7.40 -7.78
C ASP A 82 10.82 8.83 -7.71
N HIS A 83 9.77 9.04 -6.90
CA HIS A 83 9.00 10.28 -6.82
C HIS A 83 9.10 10.93 -5.43
N GLN A 84 9.00 12.27 -5.37
CA GLN A 84 9.13 13.05 -4.14
C GLN A 84 7.80 13.09 -3.37
N LEU A 85 7.58 12.10 -2.50
CA LEU A 85 6.36 11.97 -1.69
C LEU A 85 6.30 13.06 -0.61
N PHE A 86 5.23 13.85 -0.60
CA PHE A 86 5.09 15.00 0.31
C PHE A 86 3.77 14.98 1.11
N ALA A 87 2.77 14.22 0.66
CA ALA A 87 1.51 14.04 1.35
C ALA A 87 1.26 12.55 1.58
N LEU A 88 0.71 12.22 2.76
CA LEU A 88 0.37 10.88 3.19
C LEU A 88 -0.97 10.94 3.91
N THR A 89 -1.86 10.00 3.60
CA THR A 89 -3.17 9.82 4.23
C THR A 89 -3.56 8.34 4.15
N LYS A 90 -4.75 8.01 4.64
CA LYS A 90 -5.32 6.67 4.67
C LYS A 90 -6.81 6.72 4.30
N MET A 91 -7.32 5.70 3.63
CA MET A 91 -8.75 5.57 3.28
C MET A 91 -9.05 4.13 2.86
N ASP A 92 -10.15 3.57 3.37
CA ASP A 92 -10.72 2.31 2.85
C ASP A 92 -11.29 2.57 1.44
N VAL A 93 -10.57 2.13 0.41
CA VAL A 93 -11.00 2.23 -1.00
C VAL A 93 -11.51 0.90 -1.56
N VAL A 94 -11.33 -0.20 -0.83
CA VAL A 94 -11.88 -1.52 -1.22
C VAL A 94 -13.29 -1.72 -0.68
N GLY A 95 -13.62 -1.08 0.43
CA GLY A 95 -14.88 -1.21 1.17
C GLY A 95 -14.91 -2.43 2.10
N ASP A 96 -13.75 -2.90 2.59
CA ASP A 96 -13.64 -4.10 3.41
C ASP A 96 -13.28 -3.85 4.89
N GLY A 97 -13.16 -2.58 5.29
CA GLY A 97 -12.87 -2.16 6.66
C GLY A 97 -11.38 -2.08 7.01
N ARG A 98 -10.47 -2.46 6.11
CA ARG A 98 -9.04 -2.07 6.18
C ARG A 98 -8.84 -0.76 5.41
N GLU A 99 -7.83 0.03 5.78
CA GLU A 99 -7.51 1.30 5.14
C GLU A 99 -6.24 1.18 4.29
N GLU A 100 -6.33 1.52 3.00
CA GLU A 100 -5.15 1.68 2.15
C GLU A 100 -4.36 2.95 2.53
N VAL A 101 -3.03 2.84 2.46
CA VAL A 101 -2.09 3.96 2.54
C VAL A 101 -2.07 4.71 1.23
N ILE A 102 -2.36 6.02 1.26
CA ILE A 102 -2.38 6.87 0.07
C ILE A 102 -1.30 7.94 0.18
N ALA A 103 -0.32 7.91 -0.72
CA ALA A 103 0.81 8.84 -0.76
C ALA A 103 0.85 9.59 -2.10
N CYS A 104 1.04 10.92 -2.07
CA CYS A 104 1.08 11.77 -3.26
C CYS A 104 2.42 12.51 -3.38
N ALA A 105 2.93 12.59 -4.61
CA ALA A 105 4.13 13.32 -4.99
C ALA A 105 3.83 14.69 -5.61
N TRP A 106 4.82 15.59 -5.61
CA TRP A 106 4.69 16.94 -6.16
C TRP A 106 4.36 17.02 -7.66
N ASP A 107 4.62 15.98 -8.43
CA ASP A 107 4.31 15.87 -9.86
C ASP A 107 2.98 15.15 -10.14
N GLY A 108 2.15 14.95 -9.12
CA GLY A 108 0.84 14.33 -9.25
C GLY A 108 0.85 12.81 -9.29
N GLN A 109 2.02 12.16 -9.13
CA GLN A 109 2.05 10.72 -8.97
C GLN A 109 1.49 10.33 -7.59
N THR A 110 0.41 9.55 -7.59
CA THR A 110 -0.26 9.08 -6.38
C THR A 110 -0.21 7.56 -6.30
N TYR A 111 0.22 7.06 -5.14
CA TYR A 111 0.31 5.65 -4.79
C TYR A 111 -0.78 5.31 -3.78
N ILE A 112 -1.48 4.22 -4.01
CA ILE A 112 -2.45 3.62 -3.09
C ILE A 112 -1.94 2.21 -2.80
N VAL A 113 -1.70 1.87 -1.54
CA VAL A 113 -1.04 0.61 -1.14
C VAL A 113 -1.75 -0.01 0.05
N ASN A 114 -2.14 -1.28 -0.06
CA ASN A 114 -2.77 -2.02 1.05
C ASN A 114 -1.74 -2.66 2.01
N GLU A 115 -2.24 -3.32 3.05
CA GLU A 115 -1.45 -4.07 4.02
C GLU A 115 -0.60 -5.16 3.37
N GLU A 116 -1.12 -5.82 2.33
CA GLU A 116 -0.44 -6.86 1.55
C GLU A 116 0.58 -6.33 0.54
N ARG A 117 0.91 -5.02 0.57
CA ARG A 117 1.87 -4.33 -0.32
C ARG A 117 1.47 -4.34 -1.80
N GLN A 118 0.20 -4.58 -2.11
CA GLN A 118 -0.35 -4.46 -3.45
C GLN A 118 -0.64 -2.98 -3.71
N SER A 119 -0.26 -2.48 -4.89
CA SER A 119 -0.25 -1.05 -5.16
C SER A 119 -0.98 -0.67 -6.46
N VAL A 120 -1.89 0.30 -6.37
CA VAL A 120 -2.42 1.03 -7.52
C VAL A 120 -1.67 2.36 -7.64
N ARG A 121 -1.34 2.75 -8.87
CA ARG A 121 -0.68 4.03 -9.17
C ARG A 121 -1.56 4.87 -10.09
N PHE A 122 -1.87 6.08 -9.65
CA PHE A 122 -2.63 7.06 -10.39
C PHE A 122 -1.74 8.25 -10.76
N GLN A 123 -1.88 8.76 -12.00
CA GLN A 123 -1.21 9.97 -12.44
C GLN A 123 -2.23 11.10 -12.53
N PHE A 124 -1.92 12.21 -11.87
CA PHE A 124 -2.58 13.48 -12.07
C PHE A 124 -1.64 14.39 -12.87
N ASP A 125 -2.06 14.85 -14.05
CA ASP A 125 -1.17 15.52 -15.04
C ASP A 125 -0.85 17.01 -14.72
N GLU A 126 -0.80 17.40 -13.45
CA GLU A 126 -0.36 18.73 -12.99
C GLU A 126 0.46 18.64 -11.70
N ALA A 127 1.37 19.58 -11.49
CA ALA A 127 2.12 19.71 -10.24
C ALA A 127 1.20 20.07 -9.06
N VAL A 128 1.33 19.33 -7.95
CA VAL A 128 0.45 19.37 -6.78
C VAL A 128 1.11 20.14 -5.65
N CYS A 129 0.42 21.17 -5.13
CA CYS A 129 0.89 21.97 -4.01
C CYS A 129 0.34 21.47 -2.66
N THR A 130 -0.85 20.87 -2.65
CA THR A 130 -1.36 20.09 -1.51
C THR A 130 -2.34 19.01 -1.98
N PHE A 131 -2.39 17.91 -1.23
CA PHE A 131 -3.20 16.74 -1.51
C PHE A 131 -3.89 16.25 -0.23
N THR A 132 -5.11 15.74 -0.36
CA THR A 132 -5.76 14.95 0.69
C THR A 132 -6.69 13.91 0.07
N ALA A 133 -6.98 12.85 0.82
CA ALA A 133 -8.02 11.88 0.50
C ALA A 133 -8.90 11.64 1.74
N GLY A 134 -10.13 11.20 1.51
CA GLY A 134 -11.08 10.86 2.57
C GLY A 134 -12.53 10.83 2.08
N ASN A 135 -13.43 10.41 2.95
CA ASN A 135 -14.86 10.35 2.69
C ASN A 135 -15.47 11.76 2.72
N MET A 136 -16.00 12.23 1.59
CA MET A 136 -16.56 13.58 1.44
C MET A 136 -18.00 13.53 0.93
N SER A 137 -18.85 14.45 1.38
CA SER A 137 -20.27 14.54 1.03
C SER A 137 -20.57 15.76 0.17
N LEU A 138 -21.27 15.57 -0.95
CA LEU A 138 -21.86 16.67 -1.74
C LEU A 138 -23.27 17.07 -1.24
N SER A 139 -23.94 16.17 -0.53
CA SER A 139 -25.30 16.32 0.00
C SER A 139 -25.41 15.61 1.36
N SER A 140 -26.45 15.91 2.14
CA SER A 140 -26.64 15.29 3.45
C SER A 140 -26.95 13.79 3.34
N GLY A 141 -26.17 12.95 4.02
CA GLY A 141 -26.46 11.52 4.21
C GLY A 141 -25.60 10.56 3.39
N GLU A 142 -24.87 11.04 2.37
CA GLU A 142 -23.98 10.21 1.56
C GLU A 142 -22.57 10.81 1.51
N THR A 143 -21.58 9.99 1.87
CA THR A 143 -20.15 10.30 1.72
C THR A 143 -19.51 9.35 0.72
N GLN A 144 -18.66 9.84 -0.15
CA GLN A 144 -17.91 9.03 -1.12
C GLN A 144 -16.40 9.17 -0.89
N PRO A 145 -15.61 8.10 -1.09
CA PRO A 145 -14.16 8.20 -1.07
C PRO A 145 -13.68 9.11 -2.20
N CYS A 146 -12.91 10.13 -1.84
CA CYS A 146 -12.44 11.17 -2.76
C CYS A 146 -10.92 11.37 -2.69
N LEU A 147 -10.31 11.68 -3.83
CA LEU A 147 -8.96 12.25 -3.91
C LEU A 147 -9.09 13.73 -4.27
N VAL A 148 -8.41 14.60 -3.52
CA VAL A 148 -8.45 16.06 -3.72
C VAL A 148 -7.04 16.58 -3.95
N TYR A 149 -6.84 17.17 -5.13
CA TYR A 149 -5.60 17.79 -5.55
C TYR A 149 -5.79 19.30 -5.62
N ALA A 150 -4.89 20.06 -4.99
CA ALA A 150 -4.72 21.48 -5.27
C ALA A 150 -3.42 21.67 -6.05
N THR A 151 -3.47 22.46 -7.13
CA THR A 151 -2.35 22.63 -8.06
C THR A 151 -1.72 24.01 -7.94
N PHE A 152 -0.49 24.16 -8.41
CA PHE A 152 0.17 25.46 -8.51
C PHE A 152 -0.49 26.42 -9.53
N ASN A 153 -1.44 25.93 -10.34
CA ASN A 153 -2.21 26.70 -11.32
C ASN A 153 -3.55 27.22 -10.76
N ASN A 154 -3.67 27.36 -9.43
CA ASN A 154 -4.88 27.81 -8.72
C ASN A 154 -6.12 26.92 -8.96
N ARG A 155 -5.93 25.64 -9.30
CA ARG A 155 -7.00 24.67 -9.54
C ARG A 155 -7.15 23.74 -8.34
N ILE A 156 -8.40 23.43 -7.98
CA ILE A 156 -8.73 22.29 -7.10
C ILE A 156 -9.45 21.25 -7.96
N VAL A 157 -9.02 20.00 -7.88
CA VAL A 157 -9.59 18.86 -8.60
C VAL A 157 -10.01 17.81 -7.60
N VAL A 158 -11.26 17.39 -7.68
CA VAL A 158 -11.83 16.31 -6.87
C VAL A 158 -12.16 15.15 -7.79
N TYR A 159 -11.53 14.01 -7.56
CA TYR A 159 -11.99 12.73 -8.09
C TYR A 159 -12.80 12.04 -7.00
N TYR A 160 -14.05 11.70 -7.29
CA TYR A 160 -15.01 11.14 -6.34
C TYR A 160 -15.37 9.70 -6.72
N ASN A 161 -15.98 8.96 -5.79
CA ASN A 161 -16.33 7.54 -5.94
C ASN A 161 -15.10 6.69 -6.32
N ILE A 162 -14.00 6.90 -5.61
CA ILE A 162 -12.74 6.15 -5.78
C ILE A 162 -12.85 4.84 -5.01
N THR A 163 -13.24 3.79 -5.72
CA THR A 163 -13.37 2.43 -5.17
C THR A 163 -12.69 1.39 -6.05
N PHE A 164 -12.20 0.33 -5.43
CA PHE A 164 -11.62 -0.84 -6.10
C PHE A 164 -12.36 -2.10 -5.68
N THR A 165 -12.59 -3.05 -6.60
CA THR A 165 -13.15 -4.36 -6.24
C THR A 165 -12.17 -5.21 -5.45
N ASN A 166 -10.87 -5.04 -5.72
CA ASN A 166 -9.75 -5.65 -5.02
C ASN A 166 -8.46 -4.91 -5.42
N MET A 167 -7.47 -4.86 -4.54
CA MET A 167 -6.10 -4.40 -4.83
C MET A 167 -5.23 -5.52 -5.44
N ALA A 168 -5.63 -6.78 -5.31
CA ALA A 168 -4.87 -7.93 -5.75
C ALA A 168 -4.80 -8.07 -7.28
N THR A 169 -3.58 -8.11 -7.81
CA THR A 169 -3.31 -8.50 -9.20
C THR A 169 -3.53 -9.99 -9.39
N GLN A 170 -4.39 -10.37 -10.33
CA GLN A 170 -4.58 -11.76 -10.75
C GLN A 170 -3.84 -12.00 -12.07
N SER A 171 -3.22 -13.17 -12.24
CA SER A 171 -2.65 -13.57 -13.52
C SER A 171 -3.78 -13.86 -14.51
N LEU A 172 -3.66 -13.35 -15.73
CA LEU A 172 -4.58 -13.66 -16.82
C LEU A 172 -4.61 -15.17 -17.14
N LEU A 173 -3.55 -15.89 -16.79
CA LEU A 173 -3.41 -17.35 -16.98
C LEU A 173 -4.05 -18.17 -15.85
N ASP A 174 -4.50 -17.54 -14.77
CA ASP A 174 -5.18 -18.23 -13.66
C ASP A 174 -6.72 -18.13 -13.79
N ASP A 175 -7.22 -17.25 -14.66
CA ASP A 175 -8.65 -17.18 -15.01
C ASP A 175 -9.03 -18.37 -15.91
N ALA A 176 -9.70 -19.35 -15.31
CA ALA A 176 -10.13 -20.57 -16.01
C ALA A 176 -11.07 -20.30 -17.21
N GLN A 177 -11.87 -19.24 -17.20
CA GLN A 177 -12.74 -18.90 -18.33
C GLN A 177 -11.93 -18.31 -19.49
N LEU A 178 -10.97 -17.44 -19.16
CA LEU A 178 -10.13 -16.76 -20.13
C LEU A 178 -9.08 -17.71 -20.74
N VAL A 179 -8.50 -18.61 -19.93
CA VAL A 179 -7.67 -19.74 -20.39
C VAL A 179 -8.47 -20.66 -21.33
N ALA A 180 -9.73 -20.98 -21.02
CA ALA A 180 -10.56 -21.78 -21.91
C ALA A 180 -10.85 -21.06 -23.24
N ALA A 181 -11.13 -19.76 -23.20
CA ALA A 181 -11.33 -18.93 -24.40
C ALA A 181 -10.07 -18.83 -25.27
N VAL A 182 -8.89 -18.61 -24.67
CA VAL A 182 -7.61 -18.58 -25.40
C VAL A 182 -7.31 -19.94 -26.04
N ASN A 183 -7.50 -21.05 -25.32
CA ASN A 183 -7.30 -22.39 -25.87
C ASN A 183 -8.25 -22.71 -27.04
N ALA A 184 -9.47 -22.17 -27.04
CA ALA A 184 -10.43 -22.33 -28.14
C ALA A 184 -10.06 -21.51 -29.40
N LEU A 185 -9.22 -20.48 -29.27
CA LEU A 185 -8.75 -19.64 -30.38
C LEU A 185 -7.49 -20.19 -31.08
N VAL A 186 -6.79 -21.17 -30.49
CA VAL A 186 -5.61 -21.81 -31.10
C VAL A 186 -6.06 -22.90 -32.08
N PRO A 187 -5.85 -22.75 -33.40
CA PRO A 187 -6.24 -23.77 -34.37
C PRO A 187 -5.38 -25.04 -34.21
N ALA A 188 -6.01 -26.21 -34.37
CA ALA A 188 -5.38 -27.51 -34.13
C ALA A 188 -4.14 -27.82 -35.00
N SER A 189 -3.88 -27.05 -36.07
CA SER A 189 -2.75 -27.27 -36.99
C SER A 189 -1.38 -26.91 -36.42
N SER A 190 -1.28 -26.20 -35.29
CA SER A 190 0.01 -25.84 -34.68
C SER A 190 0.56 -26.86 -33.66
N ARG A 191 -0.14 -27.99 -33.46
CA ARG A 191 0.20 -29.01 -32.44
C ARG A 191 0.97 -30.24 -32.95
N ALA A 192 1.42 -30.25 -34.20
CA ALA A 192 2.07 -31.43 -34.79
C ALA A 192 3.30 -31.07 -35.64
N SER A 193 4.47 -31.00 -35.01
CA SER A 193 5.77 -31.20 -35.68
C SER A 193 6.89 -31.67 -34.75
N GLU A 194 6.57 -32.50 -33.75
CA GLU A 194 7.60 -33.35 -33.12
C GLU A 194 7.79 -34.58 -34.02
N HIS A 195 8.80 -34.52 -34.90
CA HIS A 195 9.25 -35.69 -35.63
C HIS A 195 9.92 -36.66 -34.65
N PRO A 196 9.58 -37.97 -34.65
CA PRO A 196 10.39 -38.97 -33.98
C PRO A 196 11.76 -39.01 -34.68
N VAL A 197 12.83 -38.81 -33.91
CA VAL A 197 14.19 -39.06 -34.39
C VAL A 197 14.43 -40.57 -34.33
N GLU A 198 14.17 -41.27 -35.44
CA GLU A 198 14.69 -42.62 -35.63
C GLU A 198 16.22 -42.54 -35.78
N GLY A 199 16.93 -42.78 -34.68
CA GLY A 199 18.38 -42.98 -34.67
C GLY A 199 18.70 -44.47 -34.79
N THR A 200 19.01 -44.93 -35.99
CA THR A 200 19.57 -46.27 -36.25
C THR A 200 21.09 -46.23 -36.32
N ASP A 201 21.72 -47.30 -35.84
CA ASP A 201 23.10 -47.74 -36.08
C ASP A 201 24.25 -46.88 -35.47
N SER A 202 25.27 -47.38 -34.76
CA SER A 202 25.88 -48.69 -34.41
C SER A 202 27.38 -48.74 -34.80
N ASP A 203 28.26 -48.42 -33.83
CA ASP A 203 29.70 -48.81 -33.67
C ASP A 203 30.27 -47.95 -32.52
N GLY A 204 31.32 -48.31 -31.75
CA GLY A 204 32.18 -49.49 -31.71
C GLY A 204 33.54 -49.16 -31.03
N GLY A 205 34.00 -49.96 -30.05
CA GLY A 205 35.31 -49.81 -29.34
C GLY A 205 35.27 -48.94 -28.07
N THR A 206 35.68 -49.32 -26.83
CA THR A 206 36.87 -49.99 -26.22
C THR A 206 37.78 -49.01 -25.44
N GLU A 207 37.97 -49.27 -24.12
CA GLU A 207 39.08 -48.97 -23.14
C GLU A 207 39.82 -47.59 -23.16
N GLU A 208 40.47 -47.07 -22.12
CA GLU A 208 40.84 -47.44 -20.72
C GLU A 208 40.25 -46.36 -19.74
N ALA A 209 39.90 -46.56 -18.44
CA ALA A 209 40.63 -47.02 -17.25
C ALA A 209 41.71 -46.06 -16.66
N GLU A 210 41.31 -45.07 -15.85
CA GLU A 210 41.88 -44.75 -14.51
C GLU A 210 40.90 -43.90 -13.66
#